data_AF-A0A7V9GEX1-F1
#
_entry.id   AF-A0A7V9GEX1-F1
#
_cell.length_a   1.000
_cell.length_b   1.000
_cell.length_c   1.000
_cell.angle_alpha   90.00
_cell.angle_beta   90.00
_cell.angle_gamma   90.00
#
_symmetry.space_group_name_H-M   'P 1'
#
loop_
_entity.id
_entity.type
_entity.pdbx_description
1 polymer ?
#
loop_
_entity_poly.entity_id
_entity_poly.type
_entity_poly.pdbx_seq_one_letter_code
_entity_poly.pdbx_strand_id
1 'polypeptide(L)'
;MVDGQSRSGPSPSRLAVIDAAVHRFLVARSLTVLRWSVGAVFLYFGALKFFPGLSPAEDLVMQTFDALTFQLVPGRAAVVFTAGVECALGVILLSGQWLRAAVSALGVQLLGILAPLLLFPGRLFDGPRHAPTLEGQYVLKDVILLAAGMVLAATLKGGRLVRGPRTARPTAPRGEAGSFSTDEKLRVVLEAIRDDRDITEVAAEHRITPDDVRRWVDELLAGATATMSPPERPNR
;
A
#
# COMPACT_ATOMS: atom_id res chain seq x y z
N MET A 1 -39.11 -27.24 -36.08
CA MET A 1 -39.77 -27.25 -34.76
C MET A 1 -38.67 -27.01 -33.74
N VAL A 2 -38.57 -25.77 -33.26
CA VAL A 2 -37.48 -25.25 -32.41
C VAL A 2 -38.00 -25.21 -30.99
N ASP A 3 -37.48 -26.05 -30.11
CA ASP A 3 -37.70 -25.90 -28.66
C ASP A 3 -36.44 -25.36 -28.02
N GLY A 4 -36.45 -24.04 -27.79
CA GLY A 4 -35.45 -23.32 -27.04
C GLY A 4 -35.56 -23.64 -25.55
N GLN A 5 -34.69 -24.53 -25.07
CA GLN A 5 -34.43 -24.64 -23.64
C GLN A 5 -33.65 -23.41 -23.16
N SER A 6 -34.38 -22.47 -22.59
CA SER A 6 -33.87 -21.40 -21.74
C SER A 6 -33.21 -22.00 -20.50
N ARG A 7 -31.91 -22.26 -20.58
CA ARG A 7 -31.08 -22.63 -19.43
C ARG A 7 -30.93 -21.41 -18.50
N SER A 8 -31.79 -21.33 -17.49
CA SER A 8 -31.59 -20.46 -16.34
C SER A 8 -30.34 -20.92 -15.58
N GLY A 9 -29.27 -20.13 -15.64
CA GLY A 9 -28.10 -20.34 -14.79
C GLY A 9 -28.47 -20.25 -13.32
N PRO A 10 -27.76 -20.94 -12.41
CA PRO A 10 -28.06 -20.88 -10.98
C PRO A 10 -27.94 -19.44 -10.48
N SER A 11 -29.01 -18.93 -9.86
CA SER A 11 -29.00 -17.62 -9.18
C SER A 11 -27.85 -17.56 -8.17
N PRO A 12 -27.07 -16.47 -8.14
CA PRO A 12 -25.95 -16.35 -7.20
C PRO A 12 -26.46 -16.52 -5.77
N SER A 13 -25.76 -17.33 -4.98
CA SER A 13 -26.09 -17.53 -3.57
C SER A 13 -26.07 -16.17 -2.85
N ARG A 14 -26.94 -15.98 -1.84
CA ARG A 14 -26.98 -14.74 -1.05
C ARG A 14 -25.60 -14.34 -0.50
N LEU A 15 -24.78 -15.34 -0.15
CA LEU A 15 -23.40 -15.15 0.29
C LEU A 15 -22.51 -14.52 -0.80
N ALA A 16 -22.64 -14.94 -2.05
CA ALA A 16 -21.87 -14.37 -3.16
C ALA A 16 -22.25 -12.92 -3.46
N VAL A 17 -23.53 -12.56 -3.27
CA VAL A 17 -24.00 -11.18 -3.43
C VAL A 17 -23.46 -10.28 -2.31
N ILE A 18 -23.49 -10.76 -1.06
CA ILE A 18 -22.96 -10.06 0.10
C ILE A 18 -21.45 -9.86 -0.03
N ASP A 19 -20.70 -10.91 -0.39
CA ASP A 19 -19.25 -10.84 -0.57
C ASP A 19 -18.87 -9.81 -1.65
N ALA A 20 -19.57 -9.81 -2.78
CA ALA A 20 -19.36 -8.82 -3.84
C ALA A 20 -19.70 -7.38 -3.42
N ALA A 21 -20.65 -7.19 -2.49
CA ALA A 21 -21.01 -5.89 -1.94
C ALA A 21 -19.97 -5.39 -0.92
N VAL A 22 -19.56 -6.26 0.00
CA VAL A 22 -18.51 -5.97 1.00
C VAL A 22 -17.20 -5.63 0.30
N HIS A 23 -16.78 -6.44 -0.67
CA HIS A 23 -15.57 -6.18 -1.42
C HIS A 23 -15.62 -4.83 -2.16
N ARG A 24 -16.74 -4.50 -2.81
CA ARG A 24 -16.92 -3.20 -3.47
C ARG A 24 -16.81 -2.03 -2.50
N PHE A 25 -17.42 -2.17 -1.31
CA PHE A 25 -17.31 -1.17 -0.26
C PHE A 25 -15.86 -1.00 0.22
N LEU A 26 -15.15 -2.10 0.47
CA LEU A 26 -13.76 -2.08 0.93
C LEU A 26 -12.84 -1.40 -0.08
N VAL A 27 -12.92 -1.76 -1.36
CA VAL A 27 -12.09 -1.11 -2.41
C VAL A 27 -12.41 0.37 -2.53
N ALA A 28 -13.69 0.75 -2.46
CA ALA A 28 -14.10 2.14 -2.66
C ALA A 28 -13.80 3.05 -1.46
N ARG A 29 -13.80 2.53 -0.23
CA ARG A 29 -13.76 3.37 0.98
C ARG A 29 -12.58 3.12 1.92
N SER A 30 -11.86 2.01 1.81
CA SER A 30 -10.76 1.65 2.74
C SER A 30 -9.71 2.76 2.86
N LEU A 31 -9.25 3.33 1.75
CA LEU A 31 -8.24 4.39 1.76
C LEU A 31 -8.74 5.69 2.38
N THR A 32 -9.99 6.07 2.10
CA THR A 32 -10.60 7.27 2.68
C THR A 32 -10.79 7.11 4.19
N VAL A 33 -11.29 5.95 4.62
CA VAL A 33 -11.45 5.61 6.03
C VAL A 33 -10.09 5.58 6.72
N LEU A 34 -9.08 4.93 6.13
CA LEU A 34 -7.72 4.88 6.66
C LEU A 34 -7.14 6.28 6.86
N ARG A 35 -7.25 7.15 5.84
CA ARG A 35 -6.78 8.54 5.91
C ARG A 35 -7.47 9.31 7.04
N TRP A 36 -8.79 9.21 7.14
CA TRP A 36 -9.55 9.88 8.18
C TRP A 36 -9.24 9.34 9.57
N SER A 37 -9.09 8.03 9.73
CA SER A 37 -8.70 7.41 11.00
C SER A 37 -7.33 7.88 11.45
N VAL A 38 -6.32 7.84 10.56
CA VAL A 38 -4.97 8.34 10.89
C VAL A 38 -5.04 9.84 11.24
N GLY A 39 -5.71 10.65 10.42
CA GLY A 39 -5.84 12.09 10.67
C GLY A 39 -6.52 12.42 12.00
N ALA A 40 -7.61 11.73 12.34
CA ALA A 40 -8.33 11.92 13.59
C ALA A 40 -7.49 11.52 14.81
N VAL A 41 -6.76 10.40 14.71
CA VAL A 41 -5.85 9.93 15.77
C VAL A 41 -4.74 10.94 16.02
N PHE A 42 -4.07 11.41 14.95
CA PHE A 42 -3.02 12.43 15.05
C PHE A 42 -3.55 13.73 15.66
N LEU A 43 -4.72 14.21 15.21
CA LEU A 43 -5.31 15.43 15.74
C LEU A 43 -5.68 15.31 17.21
N TYR A 44 -6.30 14.20 17.60
CA TYR A 44 -6.73 13.98 18.98
C TYR A 44 -5.54 13.84 19.94
N PHE A 45 -4.56 12.98 19.62
CA PHE A 45 -3.38 12.80 20.47
C PHE A 45 -2.46 14.03 20.48
N GLY A 46 -2.35 14.74 19.36
CA GLY A 46 -1.65 16.02 19.29
C GLY A 46 -2.30 17.08 20.17
N ALA A 47 -3.64 17.20 20.12
CA ALA A 47 -4.37 18.17 20.93
C ALA A 47 -4.21 17.89 22.44
N LEU A 48 -4.20 16.62 22.85
CA LEU A 48 -3.99 16.24 24.25
C LEU A 48 -2.63 16.67 24.80
N LYS A 49 -1.59 16.73 23.96
CA LYS A 49 -0.22 17.12 24.38
C LYS A 49 -0.08 18.59 24.75
N PHE A 50 -1.05 19.44 24.43
CA PHE A 50 -1.05 20.82 24.93
C PHE A 50 -1.40 20.93 26.42
N PHE A 51 -2.00 19.88 27.00
CA PHE A 51 -2.44 19.84 28.38
C PHE A 51 -1.47 18.97 29.21
N PRO A 52 -0.70 19.57 30.14
CA PRO A 52 0.29 18.84 30.92
C PRO A 52 -0.32 17.68 31.71
N GLY A 53 0.33 16.52 31.70
CA GLY A 53 -0.05 15.35 32.49
C GLY A 53 -1.22 14.53 31.93
N LEU A 54 -1.78 14.90 30.77
CA LEU A 54 -2.84 14.09 30.12
C LEU A 54 -2.30 13.03 29.16
N SER A 55 -1.06 13.18 28.68
CA SER A 55 -0.46 12.23 27.74
C SER A 55 0.51 11.29 28.47
N PRO A 56 0.25 9.97 28.49
CA PRO A 56 1.19 8.99 29.05
C PRO A 56 2.56 8.99 28.34
N ALA A 57 2.63 9.55 27.14
CA ALA A 57 3.84 9.60 26.33
C ALA A 57 4.63 10.92 26.51
N GLU A 58 4.18 11.85 27.35
CA GLU A 58 4.82 13.16 27.53
C GLU A 58 6.29 13.01 27.96
N ASP A 59 6.54 12.26 29.03
CA ASP A 59 7.90 12.02 29.54
C ASP A 59 8.78 11.27 28.53
N LEU A 60 8.18 10.35 27.77
CA LEU A 60 8.88 9.60 26.74
C LEU A 60 9.31 10.53 25.59
N VAL A 61 8.44 11.44 25.16
CA VAL A 61 8.76 12.45 24.13
C VAL A 61 9.90 13.34 24.59
N MET A 62 9.86 13.85 25.83
CA MET A 62 10.92 14.70 26.37
C MET A 62 12.27 13.98 26.35
N GLN A 63 12.35 12.76 26.88
CA GLN A 63 13.61 12.00 26.92
C GLN A 63 14.12 11.62 25.52
N THR A 64 13.21 11.37 24.58
CA THR A 64 13.59 11.10 23.19
C THR A 64 14.19 12.32 22.54
N PHE A 65 13.58 13.49 22.72
CA PHE A 65 14.15 14.74 22.22
C PHE A 65 15.48 15.07 22.89
N ASP A 66 15.61 14.86 24.19
CA ASP A 66 16.88 15.07 24.90
C ASP A 66 17.99 14.19 24.31
N ALA A 67 17.70 12.92 24.05
CA ALA A 67 18.65 12.00 23.43
C ALA A 67 18.99 12.37 21.98
N LEU A 68 18.01 12.79 21.18
CA LEU A 68 18.21 13.14 19.77
C LEU A 68 18.81 14.53 19.55
N THR A 69 18.58 15.47 20.47
CA THR A 69 19.04 16.87 20.37
C THR A 69 20.20 17.19 21.29
N PHE A 70 20.77 16.19 21.97
CA PHE A 70 21.84 16.36 22.95
C PHE A 70 21.50 17.40 24.03
N GLN A 71 20.26 17.36 24.52
CA GLN A 71 19.70 18.27 25.53
C GLN A 71 19.68 19.75 25.14
N LEU A 72 19.79 20.08 23.85
CA LEU A 72 19.75 21.47 23.38
C LEU A 72 18.33 22.05 23.38
N VAL A 73 17.30 21.20 23.34
CA VAL A 73 15.89 21.62 23.28
C VAL A 73 15.21 21.34 24.62
N PRO A 74 14.59 22.34 25.28
CA PRO A 74 13.83 22.09 26.50
C PRO A 74 12.68 21.10 26.26
N GLY A 75 12.52 20.12 27.15
CA GLY A 75 11.52 19.04 26.99
C GLY A 75 10.10 19.54 26.72
N ARG A 76 9.66 20.60 27.39
CA ARG A 76 8.33 21.18 27.15
C ARG A 76 8.19 21.82 25.76
N ALA A 77 9.25 22.42 25.24
CA ALA A 77 9.25 22.96 23.87
C ALA A 77 9.15 21.83 22.84
N ALA A 78 9.83 20.71 23.08
CA ALA A 78 9.74 19.50 22.26
C ALA A 78 8.31 18.92 22.23
N VAL A 79 7.65 18.83 23.39
CA VAL A 79 6.27 18.34 23.50
C VAL A 79 5.31 19.26 22.74
N VAL A 80 5.40 20.58 22.93
CA VAL A 80 4.54 21.56 22.24
C VAL A 80 4.78 21.57 20.74
N PHE A 81 6.05 21.46 20.30
CA PHE A 81 6.39 21.34 18.89
C PHE A 81 5.76 20.08 18.27
N THR A 82 5.94 18.93 18.95
CA THR A 82 5.37 17.65 18.52
C THR A 82 3.83 17.73 18.45
N ALA A 83 3.19 18.34 19.45
CA ALA A 83 1.75 18.57 19.46
C ALA A 83 1.28 19.40 18.26
N GLY A 84 1.99 20.47 17.93
CA GLY A 84 1.69 21.32 16.78
C GLY A 84 1.81 20.57 15.45
N VAL A 85 2.89 19.80 15.27
CA VAL A 85 3.09 18.96 14.08
C VAL A 85 1.99 17.92 13.94
N GLU A 86 1.62 17.23 15.03
CA GLU A 86 0.57 16.20 15.01
C GLU A 86 -0.80 16.79 14.69
N CYS A 87 -1.15 17.94 15.27
CA CYS A 87 -2.39 18.64 14.94
C CYS A 87 -2.41 19.08 13.47
N ALA A 88 -1.31 19.66 12.97
CA ALA A 88 -1.22 20.07 11.57
C ALA A 88 -1.38 18.86 10.62
N LEU A 89 -0.67 17.76 10.89
CA LEU A 89 -0.81 16.52 10.13
C LEU A 89 -2.25 15.99 10.18
N GLY A 90 -2.87 15.99 11.36
CA GLY A 90 -4.26 15.57 11.53
C GLY A 90 -5.23 16.38 10.67
N VAL A 91 -5.13 17.71 10.70
CA VAL A 91 -5.97 18.61 9.90
C VAL A 91 -5.74 18.41 8.39
N ILE A 92 -4.47 18.30 7.97
CA ILE A 92 -4.13 18.12 6.55
C ILE A 92 -4.66 16.76 6.05
N LEU A 93 -4.46 15.69 6.83
CA LEU A 93 -4.97 14.36 6.51
C LEU A 93 -6.49 14.33 6.47
N LEU A 94 -7.20 15.02 7.37
CA LEU A 94 -8.67 15.07 7.37
C LEU A 94 -9.20 15.88 6.17
N SER A 95 -8.65 17.06 5.93
CA SER A 95 -9.05 17.95 4.83
C SER A 95 -8.73 17.38 3.45
N GLY A 96 -7.72 16.52 3.33
CA GLY A 96 -7.29 15.97 2.05
C GLY A 96 -6.51 16.96 1.18
N GLN A 97 -6.18 18.13 1.72
CA GLN A 97 -5.33 19.12 1.05
C GLN A 97 -3.85 18.77 1.32
N TRP A 98 -2.89 19.25 0.51
CA TRP A 98 -1.43 19.12 0.76
C TRP A 98 -0.92 17.70 1.11
N LEU A 99 -1.61 16.65 0.66
CA LEU A 99 -1.37 15.27 1.12
C LEU A 99 0.05 14.76 0.86
N ARG A 100 0.70 15.21 -0.22
CA ARG A 100 2.10 14.84 -0.51
C ARG A 100 3.06 15.35 0.56
N ALA A 101 2.83 16.58 1.04
CA ALA A 101 3.61 17.15 2.15
C ALA A 101 3.28 16.44 3.47
N ALA A 102 2.00 16.21 3.77
CA ALA A 102 1.60 15.50 4.98
C ALA A 102 2.19 14.10 5.06
N VAL A 103 2.18 13.32 3.98
CA VAL A 103 2.78 11.98 3.99
C VAL A 103 4.29 12.03 4.20
N SER A 104 4.97 13.00 3.59
CA SER A 104 6.42 13.15 3.77
C SER A 104 6.75 13.51 5.22
N ALA A 105 6.01 14.46 5.80
CA ALA A 105 6.14 14.85 7.21
C ALA A 105 5.74 13.71 8.16
N LEU A 106 4.70 12.95 7.84
CA LEU A 106 4.30 11.76 8.59
C LEU A 106 5.42 10.72 8.64
N GLY A 107 6.14 10.49 7.53
CA GLY A 107 7.29 9.60 7.50
C GLY A 107 8.40 10.03 8.47
N VAL A 108 8.76 11.31 8.46
CA VAL A 108 9.77 11.87 9.40
C VAL A 108 9.28 11.77 10.84
N GLN A 109 8.04 12.13 11.10
CA GLN A 109 7.42 12.09 12.42
C GLN A 109 7.42 10.65 12.99
N LEU A 110 7.07 9.65 12.18
CA LEU A 110 7.05 8.25 12.59
C LEU A 110 8.44 7.72 12.96
N LEU A 111 9.50 8.18 12.28
CA LEU A 111 10.87 7.84 12.68
C LEU A 111 11.18 8.36 14.08
N GLY A 112 10.76 9.59 14.39
CA GLY A 112 10.92 10.17 15.73
C GLY A 112 10.10 9.42 16.80
N ILE A 113 8.84 9.12 16.51
CA ILE A 113 7.93 8.42 17.43
C ILE A 113 8.39 6.98 17.71
N LEU A 114 9.02 6.31 16.73
CA LEU A 114 9.53 4.94 16.87
C LEU A 114 10.96 4.87 17.41
N ALA A 115 11.71 5.98 17.44
CA ALA A 115 13.07 6.04 17.99
C ALA A 115 13.22 5.45 19.40
N PRO A 116 12.26 5.62 20.34
CA PRO A 116 12.31 5.00 21.67
C PRO A 116 12.47 3.48 21.68
N LEU A 117 12.01 2.76 20.65
CA LEU A 117 12.21 1.31 20.54
C LEU A 117 13.69 0.93 20.50
N LEU A 118 14.52 1.80 19.92
CA LEU A 118 15.96 1.61 19.82
C LEU A 118 16.70 2.28 20.98
N LEU A 119 16.23 3.45 21.41
CA LEU A 119 16.91 4.26 22.44
C LEU A 119 16.64 3.75 23.86
N PHE A 120 15.41 3.33 24.15
CA PHE A 120 14.96 3.01 25.50
C PHE A 120 14.22 1.65 25.61
N PRO A 121 14.72 0.55 25.01
CA PRO A 121 14.04 -0.74 25.07
C PRO A 121 13.83 -1.22 26.50
N GLY A 122 14.79 -0.96 27.40
CA GLY A 122 14.67 -1.31 28.82
C GLY A 122 13.48 -0.64 29.51
N ARG A 123 13.13 0.60 29.14
CA ARG A 123 11.97 1.33 29.68
C ARG A 123 10.66 0.84 29.08
N LEU A 124 10.66 0.57 27.79
CA LEU A 124 9.44 0.16 27.08
C LEU A 124 9.02 -1.27 27.42
N PHE A 125 9.95 -2.14 27.81
CA PHE A 125 9.72 -3.55 28.10
C PHE A 125 10.05 -3.95 29.55
N ASP A 126 9.96 -3.00 30.48
CA ASP A 126 10.25 -3.21 31.92
C ASP A 126 9.14 -3.98 32.68
N GLY A 127 8.07 -4.38 31.99
CA GLY A 127 6.97 -5.12 32.61
C GLY A 127 7.34 -6.55 32.99
N PRO A 128 6.51 -7.22 33.81
CA PRO A 128 6.73 -8.62 34.18
C PRO A 128 6.92 -9.50 32.95
N ARG A 129 7.98 -10.31 32.93
CA ARG A 129 8.36 -11.18 31.79
C ARG A 129 8.62 -10.43 30.48
N HIS A 130 9.17 -9.22 30.54
CA HIS A 130 9.42 -8.35 29.37
C HIS A 130 8.14 -7.86 28.68
N ALA A 131 7.03 -7.78 29.43
CA ALA A 131 5.80 -7.21 28.92
C ALA A 131 5.97 -5.71 28.66
N PRO A 132 5.36 -5.15 27.59
CA PRO A 132 5.46 -3.74 27.31
C PRO A 132 4.74 -2.91 28.39
N THR A 133 5.41 -1.86 28.85
CA THR A 133 4.83 -0.83 29.73
C THR A 133 3.72 -0.07 28.98
N LEU A 134 2.95 0.79 29.66
CA LEU A 134 1.93 1.60 28.98
C LEU A 134 2.55 2.41 27.83
N GLU A 135 3.68 3.05 28.08
CA GLU A 135 4.47 3.75 27.05
C GLU A 135 4.92 2.82 25.93
N GLY A 136 5.43 1.62 26.27
CA GLY A 136 5.78 0.58 25.29
C GLY A 136 4.60 0.21 24.38
N GLN A 137 3.41 0.06 24.95
CA GLN A 137 2.18 -0.22 24.20
C GLN A 137 1.80 0.95 23.28
N TYR A 138 1.97 2.20 23.75
CA TYR A 138 1.73 3.39 22.93
C TYR A 138 2.65 3.41 21.71
N VAL A 139 3.95 3.23 21.90
CA VAL A 139 4.92 3.22 20.79
C VAL A 139 4.68 2.04 19.85
N LEU A 140 4.37 0.86 20.39
CA LEU A 140 4.15 -0.34 19.57
C LEU A 140 2.91 -0.19 18.66
N LYS A 141 1.86 0.49 19.12
CA LYS A 141 0.69 0.79 18.28
C LYS A 141 1.07 1.65 17.07
N ASP A 142 2.07 2.53 17.20
CA ASP A 142 2.44 3.47 16.15
C ASP A 142 3.14 2.78 14.96
N VAL A 143 3.56 1.52 15.12
CA VAL A 143 3.94 0.63 14.00
C VAL A 143 2.76 0.43 13.02
N ILE A 144 1.52 0.39 13.53
CA ILE A 144 0.32 0.33 12.69
C ILE A 144 0.15 1.63 11.91
N LEU A 145 0.43 2.78 12.55
CA LEU A 145 0.40 4.08 11.88
C LEU A 145 1.50 4.20 10.82
N LEU A 146 2.67 3.59 11.05
CA LEU A 146 3.71 3.47 10.03
C LEU A 146 3.22 2.70 8.81
N ALA A 147 2.65 1.51 9.01
CA ALA A 147 2.09 0.72 7.92
C ALA A 147 0.97 1.49 7.18
N ALA A 148 0.08 2.15 7.91
CA ALA A 148 -0.97 3.00 7.32
C ALA A 148 -0.38 4.16 6.51
N GLY A 149 0.65 4.82 7.03
CA GLY A 149 1.37 5.89 6.35
C GLY A 149 2.03 5.43 5.06
N MET A 150 2.62 4.24 5.04
CA MET A 150 3.17 3.62 3.82
C MET A 150 2.09 3.38 2.76
N VAL A 151 0.93 2.86 3.15
CA VAL A 151 -0.21 2.65 2.24
C VAL A 151 -0.70 3.99 1.66
N LEU A 152 -0.88 5.00 2.51
CA LEU A 152 -1.25 6.34 2.06
C LEU A 152 -0.19 6.93 1.11
N ALA A 153 1.10 6.73 1.41
CA ALA A 153 2.19 7.18 0.55
C ALA A 153 2.18 6.52 -0.83
N ALA A 154 2.04 5.20 -0.88
CA ALA A 154 2.00 4.44 -2.12
C ALA A 154 0.83 4.90 -3.00
N THR A 155 -0.35 5.07 -2.40
CA THR A 155 -1.57 5.45 -3.14
C THR A 155 -1.53 6.88 -3.66
N LEU A 156 -0.99 7.83 -2.89
CA LEU A 156 -0.83 9.22 -3.33
C LEU A 156 0.25 9.41 -4.40
N LYS A 157 1.17 8.44 -4.54
CA LYS A 157 2.15 8.38 -5.64
C LYS A 157 1.63 7.67 -6.89
N GLY A 158 0.34 7.31 -6.94
CA GLY A 158 -0.29 6.68 -8.09
C GLY A 158 -0.61 5.20 -7.91
N GLY A 159 -0.25 4.58 -6.78
CA GLY A 159 -0.66 3.22 -6.45
C GLY A 159 -2.18 3.11 -6.32
N ARG A 160 -2.77 2.04 -6.87
CA ARG A 160 -4.21 1.78 -6.75
C ARG A 160 -4.41 0.39 -6.16
N LEU A 161 -5.45 0.24 -5.35
CA LEU A 161 -5.90 -1.08 -4.93
C LEU A 161 -6.57 -1.75 -6.13
N VAL A 162 -5.84 -2.64 -6.80
CA VAL A 162 -6.35 -3.42 -7.92
C VAL A 162 -6.94 -4.72 -7.40
N ARG A 163 -8.08 -5.12 -7.96
CA ARG A 163 -8.66 -6.42 -7.70
C ARG A 163 -7.91 -7.45 -8.55
N GLY A 164 -7.22 -8.40 -7.93
CA GLY A 164 -6.69 -9.55 -8.65
C GLY A 164 -7.84 -10.31 -9.36
N PRO A 165 -7.64 -10.84 -10.58
CA PRO A 165 -8.69 -11.53 -11.32
C PRO A 165 -9.32 -12.59 -10.41
N ARG A 166 -10.65 -12.52 -10.23
CA ARG A 166 -11.37 -13.66 -9.65
C ARG A 166 -11.07 -14.80 -10.61
N THR A 167 -10.26 -15.78 -10.20
CA THR A 167 -9.91 -16.94 -11.03
C THR A 167 -11.22 -17.53 -11.55
N ALA A 168 -11.60 -17.14 -12.76
CA ALA A 168 -12.65 -17.81 -13.48
C ALA A 168 -12.05 -19.19 -13.69
N ARG A 169 -12.73 -20.20 -13.13
CA ARG A 169 -12.42 -21.61 -13.40
C ARG A 169 -12.07 -21.72 -14.87
N PRO A 170 -10.89 -22.24 -15.25
CA PRO A 170 -10.48 -22.28 -16.64
C PRO A 170 -11.60 -22.89 -17.47
N THR A 171 -12.33 -22.06 -18.20
CA THR A 171 -13.25 -22.56 -19.21
C THR A 171 -12.34 -23.07 -20.30
N ALA A 172 -12.33 -24.40 -20.47
CA ALA A 172 -11.55 -25.08 -21.49
C ALA A 172 -11.61 -24.32 -22.82
N PRO A 173 -10.47 -24.14 -23.51
CA PRO A 173 -10.42 -23.35 -24.72
C PRO A 173 -11.37 -23.93 -25.78
N ARG A 174 -12.25 -23.08 -26.30
CA ARG A 174 -12.95 -23.30 -27.57
C ARG A 174 -12.50 -22.17 -28.51
N GLY A 175 -11.53 -22.48 -29.36
CA GLY A 175 -11.02 -21.56 -30.38
C GLY A 175 -9.60 -21.92 -30.78
N GLU A 176 -9.42 -22.27 -32.05
CA GLU A 176 -8.24 -22.88 -32.67
C GLU A 176 -6.98 -21.99 -32.59
N ALA A 177 -5.83 -22.60 -32.34
CA ALA A 177 -4.50 -21.98 -32.28
C ALA A 177 -3.96 -21.50 -33.66
N GLY A 178 -4.80 -20.88 -34.51
CA GLY A 178 -4.51 -20.67 -35.93
C GLY A 178 -4.55 -19.24 -36.48
N SER A 179 -4.90 -18.20 -35.71
CA SER A 179 -5.15 -16.86 -36.31
C SER A 179 -4.77 -15.69 -35.39
N PHE A 180 -3.48 -15.54 -35.05
CA PHE A 180 -2.98 -14.28 -34.48
C PHE A 180 -1.94 -13.68 -35.41
N SER A 181 -2.23 -12.49 -35.93
CA SER A 181 -1.29 -11.66 -36.68
C SER A 181 -0.11 -11.24 -35.80
N THR A 182 1.05 -10.99 -36.41
CA THR A 182 2.23 -10.42 -35.72
C THR A 182 1.88 -9.12 -34.99
N ASP A 183 1.06 -8.27 -35.59
CA ASP A 183 0.65 -6.99 -34.99
C ASP A 183 -0.24 -7.17 -33.77
N GLU A 184 -1.08 -8.22 -33.77
CA GLU A 184 -1.94 -8.55 -32.63
C GLU A 184 -1.10 -9.09 -31.48
N LYS A 185 -0.17 -10.01 -31.76
CA LYS A 185 0.77 -10.53 -30.76
C LYS A 185 1.59 -9.40 -30.14
N LEU A 186 2.13 -8.50 -30.97
CA LEU A 186 2.92 -7.37 -30.51
C LEU A 186 2.10 -6.42 -29.64
N ARG A 187 0.85 -6.13 -30.00
CA ARG A 187 -0.05 -5.29 -29.19
C ARG A 187 -0.29 -5.89 -27.81
N VAL A 188 -0.58 -7.18 -27.75
CA VAL A 188 -0.82 -7.92 -26.49
C VAL A 188 0.43 -7.90 -25.61
N VAL A 189 1.61 -8.16 -26.19
CA VAL A 189 2.89 -8.15 -25.47
C VAL A 189 3.24 -6.75 -24.96
N LEU A 190 3.04 -5.72 -25.78
CA LEU A 190 3.28 -4.33 -25.37
C LEU A 190 2.32 -3.89 -24.27
N GLU A 191 1.06 -4.31 -24.30
CA GLU A 191 0.09 -4.05 -23.24
C GLU A 191 0.51 -4.71 -21.92
N ALA A 192 1.02 -5.95 -21.97
CA ALA A 192 1.53 -6.63 -20.78
C ALA A 192 2.79 -5.95 -20.20
N ILE A 193 3.75 -5.59 -21.06
CA ILE A 193 5.05 -5.05 -20.62
C ILE A 193 4.98 -3.55 -20.27
N ARG A 194 4.32 -2.74 -21.10
CA ARG A 194 4.31 -1.27 -20.97
C ARG A 194 3.42 -0.80 -19.83
N ASP A 195 2.27 -1.44 -19.66
CA ASP A 195 1.27 -1.04 -18.67
C ASP A 195 1.40 -1.85 -17.36
N ASP A 196 2.46 -2.66 -17.24
CA ASP A 196 2.78 -3.50 -16.07
C ASP A 196 1.57 -4.34 -15.60
N ARG A 197 0.82 -4.87 -16.58
CA ARG A 197 -0.42 -5.64 -16.34
C ARG A 197 -0.11 -7.11 -16.09
N ASP A 198 -0.94 -7.75 -15.27
CA ASP A 198 -0.84 -9.19 -15.03
C ASP A 198 -1.06 -9.99 -16.32
N ILE A 199 -0.11 -10.85 -16.68
CA ILE A 199 -0.15 -11.67 -17.90
C ILE A 199 -1.43 -12.52 -17.98
N THR A 200 -1.95 -12.99 -16.85
CA THR A 200 -3.18 -13.79 -16.80
C THR A 200 -4.40 -12.97 -17.17
N GLU A 201 -4.40 -11.69 -16.79
CA GLU A 201 -5.47 -10.74 -17.10
C GLU A 201 -5.46 -10.40 -18.59
N VAL A 202 -4.29 -10.05 -19.12
CA VAL A 202 -4.10 -9.77 -20.55
C VAL A 202 -4.48 -11.00 -21.38
N ALA A 203 -4.05 -12.19 -20.97
CA ALA A 203 -4.39 -13.43 -21.66
C ALA A 203 -5.91 -13.69 -21.66
N ALA A 204 -6.58 -13.47 -20.53
CA ALA A 204 -8.03 -13.65 -20.42
C ALA A 204 -8.81 -12.66 -21.30
N GLU A 205 -8.36 -11.41 -21.39
CA GLU A 205 -8.98 -10.35 -22.21
C GLU A 205 -8.92 -10.69 -23.71
N HIS A 206 -7.75 -11.16 -24.15
CA HIS A 206 -7.51 -11.57 -25.54
C HIS A 206 -7.93 -13.02 -25.83
N ARG A 207 -8.54 -13.71 -24.86
CA ARG A 207 -9.00 -15.12 -24.94
C ARG A 207 -7.91 -16.10 -25.35
N ILE A 208 -6.69 -15.87 -24.88
CA ILE A 208 -5.50 -16.71 -25.09
C ILE A 208 -5.01 -17.28 -23.75
N THR A 209 -4.00 -18.15 -23.79
CA THR A 209 -3.42 -18.70 -22.56
C THR A 209 -2.32 -17.79 -22.01
N PRO A 210 -2.09 -17.77 -20.69
CA PRO A 210 -0.95 -17.06 -20.10
C PRO A 210 0.40 -17.54 -20.66
N ASP A 211 0.50 -18.81 -21.05
CA ASP A 211 1.73 -19.39 -21.62
C ASP A 211 1.99 -18.89 -23.03
N ASP A 212 0.96 -18.61 -23.83
CA ASP A 212 1.12 -17.99 -25.14
C ASP A 212 1.69 -16.57 -25.03
N VAL A 213 1.20 -15.78 -24.07
CA VAL A 213 1.70 -14.42 -23.81
C VAL A 213 3.15 -14.46 -23.33
N ARG A 214 3.49 -15.35 -22.39
CA ARG A 214 4.88 -15.53 -21.93
C ARG A 214 5.82 -15.89 -23.08
N ARG A 215 5.41 -16.85 -23.92
CA ARG A 215 6.19 -17.26 -25.10
C ARG A 215 6.44 -16.07 -26.04
N TRP A 216 5.44 -15.25 -26.32
CA TRP A 216 5.60 -14.08 -27.19
C TRP A 216 6.46 -12.98 -26.56
N VAL A 217 6.40 -12.80 -25.23
CA VAL A 217 7.30 -11.89 -24.50
C VAL A 217 8.75 -12.39 -24.66
N ASP A 218 9.00 -13.67 -24.45
CA ASP A 218 10.34 -14.26 -24.58
C ASP A 218 10.88 -14.15 -26.02
N GLU A 219 10.04 -14.40 -27.03
CA GLU A 219 10.37 -14.23 -28.45
C GLU A 219 10.77 -12.78 -28.78
N LEU A 220 10.02 -11.79 -28.28
CA LEU A 220 10.31 -10.37 -28.49
C LEU A 220 11.63 -9.95 -27.82
N LEU A 221 11.84 -10.37 -26.56
CA LEU A 221 13.05 -10.07 -25.81
C LEU A 221 14.29 -10.70 -26.45
N ALA A 222 14.18 -11.94 -26.95
CA ALA A 222 15.25 -12.61 -27.66
C ALA A 222 15.63 -11.87 -28.96
N GLY A 223 14.64 -11.45 -29.75
CA GLY A 223 14.87 -10.68 -30.98
C GLY A 223 15.50 -9.29 -30.73
N ALA A 224 15.03 -8.58 -29.70
CA ALA A 224 15.61 -7.30 -29.29
C ALA A 224 17.07 -7.46 -28.84
N THR A 225 17.37 -8.50 -28.05
CA THR A 225 18.72 -8.78 -27.55
C THR A 225 19.69 -9.10 -28.69
N ALA A 226 19.24 -9.88 -29.70
CA ALA A 226 20.04 -10.18 -30.88
C ALA A 226 20.36 -8.92 -31.72
N THR A 227 19.42 -7.97 -31.80
CA THR A 227 19.59 -6.74 -32.58
C THR A 227 20.43 -5.68 -31.86
N MET A 228 20.35 -5.64 -30.53
CA MET A 228 21.04 -4.65 -29.69
C MET A 228 22.44 -5.10 -29.22
N SER A 229 22.86 -6.31 -29.59
CA SER A 229 24.21 -6.80 -29.27
C SER A 229 25.27 -5.99 -30.04
N PRO A 230 26.34 -5.51 -29.37
CA PRO A 230 27.38 -4.73 -30.02
C PRO A 230 28.08 -5.55 -31.11
N PRO A 231 28.51 -4.92 -32.23
CA PRO A 231 29.17 -5.65 -33.31
C PRO A 231 30.42 -6.35 -32.79
N GLU A 232 30.60 -7.64 -33.12
CA GLU A 232 31.80 -8.38 -32.79
C GLU A 232 33.02 -7.61 -33.31
N ARG A 233 33.96 -7.29 -32.41
CA ARG A 233 35.22 -6.67 -32.82
C ARG A 233 35.98 -7.70 -33.66
N PRO A 234 36.41 -7.36 -34.89
CA PRO A 234 37.19 -8.30 -35.69
C PRO A 234 38.47 -8.65 -34.94
N ASN A 235 38.72 -9.95 -34.81
CA ASN A 235 39.87 -10.52 -34.13
C ASN A 235 41.15 -10.00 -34.83
N ARG A 236 42.02 -9.34 -34.07
CA ARG A 236 43.34 -8.86 -34.56
C ARG A 236 44.36 -9.98 -34.52
#